data_AF-A0A8H3DTF5-F1
#
_entry.id   AF-A0A8H3DTF5-F1
#
_cell.length_a   1.000
_cell.length_b   1.000
_cell.length_c   1.000
_cell.angle_alpha   90.00
_cell.angle_beta   90.00
_cell.angle_gamma   90.00
#
_symmetry.space_group_name_H-M   'P 1'
#
loop_
_entity.id
_entity.type
_entity.pdbx_description
1 polymer ?
#
loop_
_entity_poly.entity_id
_entity_poly.type
_entity_poly.pdbx_seq_one_letter_code
_entity_poly.pdbx_strand_id
1 'polypeptide(L)'
;MTDQLHPYWGLVKDHYDSTYVYDIQDAHQSVIFSPCVADALQADVAETVKKLCALGEGSVKVDWDHDPDYITLSMLDSVVQHMSFPGSLPTLCNPVAIHGCISLMQSIKRFGRSSPFSYEYGHLCFRILVVALDYGTLLCSGRYDSWAEEVDQPCDYLLQEGHVPVLSRTVADAIVDSMKDGNHFSPKYFTPTPWTDDYTGPLVATDYLMILAKTLADDRKHFLIFLRSNYSLRLSGMLYIMWEFMRGIPIGSEDRHFVQTFAQLYHRALFFAPDSPFGQGEAHQSILKPYAERKTTKYFFDAEDSQLVFHAYADRLMVLPGTGLHSRASCTLAIEMLQYIQPLATDGCEDVLPRAIRATIQCMWGDLVAGKSSLAERVSHFHQLLHAIEHWIGFLAEGVKHARDRLIEGIEAVFEEELVNLVMRMLLEICVTNKKSPKQAVAETLIHAVIATFRAFKKVVSSAYLQQRFHQSIFNWVTLLVNSHSTVALVTHPSRWAICLSFLSKIVNIVGGDEGMFSERCGNPRCPFPTKVTYADSSSLYCSRECYARHWERNSCEYAPRGLLLAERARHFYNPM
;
A
#
# COMPACT_ATOMS: atom_id res chain seq x y z
N MET A 1 -31.70 -13.99 -18.83
CA MET A 1 -31.02 -13.42 -20.02
C MET A 1 -29.55 -13.44 -19.68
N THR A 2 -28.71 -13.97 -20.56
CA THR A 2 -27.27 -14.12 -20.34
C THR A 2 -26.59 -12.77 -20.51
N ASP A 3 -26.50 -12.01 -19.41
CA ASP A 3 -25.92 -10.65 -19.29
C ASP A 3 -24.40 -10.58 -19.54
N GLN A 4 -23.84 -11.43 -20.41
CA GLN A 4 -22.38 -11.59 -20.52
C GLN A 4 -21.74 -10.74 -21.62
N LEU A 5 -22.47 -10.42 -22.70
CA LEU A 5 -21.94 -9.71 -23.87
C LEU A 5 -22.89 -8.57 -24.29
N HIS A 6 -22.40 -7.33 -24.19
CA HIS A 6 -23.11 -6.16 -24.71
C HIS A 6 -22.86 -6.04 -26.22
N PRO A 7 -23.90 -5.79 -27.06
CA PRO A 7 -23.77 -5.80 -28.52
C PRO A 7 -22.73 -4.81 -29.06
N TYR A 8 -22.51 -3.70 -28.36
CA TYR A 8 -21.58 -2.66 -28.78
C TYR A 8 -20.31 -2.58 -27.93
N TRP A 9 -20.39 -2.99 -26.66
CA TRP A 9 -19.34 -2.70 -25.67
C TRP A 9 -18.54 -3.94 -25.24
N GLY A 10 -18.87 -5.11 -25.81
CA GLY A 10 -18.16 -6.35 -25.53
C GLY A 10 -18.52 -6.95 -24.19
N LEU A 11 -17.56 -7.67 -23.60
CA LEU A 11 -17.78 -8.41 -22.36
C LEU A 11 -18.01 -7.46 -21.18
N VAL A 12 -18.81 -7.91 -20.22
CA VAL A 12 -18.92 -7.25 -18.91
C VAL A 12 -17.68 -7.58 -18.07
N LYS A 13 -17.27 -6.64 -17.22
CA LYS A 13 -16.08 -6.69 -16.37
C LYS A 13 -15.73 -8.05 -15.76
N ASP A 14 -16.71 -8.73 -15.18
CA ASP A 14 -16.52 -10.03 -14.52
C ASP A 14 -16.01 -11.14 -15.45
N HIS A 15 -16.00 -10.89 -16.78
CA HIS A 15 -15.59 -11.82 -17.81
C HIS A 15 -14.35 -11.39 -18.61
N TYR A 16 -13.85 -10.16 -18.47
CA TYR A 16 -12.63 -9.71 -19.19
C TYR A 16 -11.48 -9.30 -18.28
N ASP A 17 -11.69 -9.09 -16.98
CA ASP A 17 -10.64 -8.63 -16.06
C ASP A 17 -9.40 -9.54 -16.06
N SER A 18 -9.58 -10.86 -16.24
CA SER A 18 -8.50 -11.84 -16.36
C SER A 18 -7.85 -11.87 -17.75
N THR A 19 -8.56 -11.44 -18.78
CA THR A 19 -8.12 -11.49 -20.18
C THR A 19 -7.11 -10.40 -20.49
N TYR A 20 -7.23 -9.24 -19.83
CA TYR A 20 -6.39 -8.06 -20.07
C TYR A 20 -5.46 -7.73 -18.91
N VAL A 21 -5.18 -8.70 -18.04
CA VAL A 21 -4.07 -8.57 -17.10
C VAL A 21 -2.80 -8.43 -17.91
N TYR A 22 -1.97 -7.46 -17.56
CA TYR A 22 -0.66 -7.32 -18.19
C TYR A 22 0.22 -8.54 -17.87
N ASP A 23 0.22 -9.54 -18.74
CA ASP A 23 1.14 -10.66 -18.65
C ASP A 23 2.45 -10.29 -19.36
N ILE A 24 3.51 -10.24 -18.56
CA ILE A 24 4.88 -10.02 -19.00
C ILE A 24 5.28 -11.02 -20.09
N GLN A 25 4.84 -12.28 -19.99
CA GLN A 25 5.13 -13.33 -20.98
C GLN A 25 4.39 -13.10 -22.30
N ASP A 26 3.13 -12.67 -22.26
CA ASP A 26 2.37 -12.36 -23.47
C ASP A 26 2.87 -11.07 -24.13
N ALA A 27 3.22 -10.06 -23.34
CA ALA A 27 3.87 -8.84 -23.84
C ALA A 27 5.20 -9.19 -24.54
N HIS A 28 6.00 -10.07 -23.95
CA HIS A 28 7.21 -10.60 -24.58
C HIS A 28 6.95 -11.32 -25.90
N GLN A 29 5.96 -12.21 -25.94
CA GLN A 29 5.60 -12.91 -27.17
C GLN A 29 5.08 -11.95 -28.25
N SER A 30 4.43 -10.86 -27.83
CA SER A 30 3.96 -9.81 -28.73
C SER A 30 5.09 -8.94 -29.30
N VAL A 31 6.18 -8.74 -28.56
CA VAL A 31 7.40 -8.08 -29.10
C VAL A 31 8.12 -8.97 -30.13
N ILE A 32 7.83 -10.29 -30.15
CA ILE A 32 8.31 -11.24 -31.15
C ILE A 32 7.38 -11.27 -32.40
N PHE A 33 6.36 -10.41 -32.47
CA PHE A 33 5.54 -10.32 -33.68
C PHE A 33 6.39 -9.92 -34.90
N SER A 34 6.19 -10.64 -36.00
CA SER A 34 6.83 -10.33 -37.28
C SER A 34 6.41 -8.92 -37.74
N PRO A 35 7.30 -8.14 -38.39
CA PRO A 35 6.94 -6.87 -39.04
C PRO A 35 5.68 -6.96 -39.91
N CYS A 36 5.40 -8.14 -40.48
CA CYS A 36 4.19 -8.41 -41.26
C CYS A 36 2.88 -8.25 -40.47
N VAL A 37 2.89 -8.45 -39.14
CA VAL A 37 1.72 -8.26 -38.27
C VAL A 37 1.47 -6.77 -38.04
N ALA A 38 2.52 -5.98 -37.82
CA ALA A 38 2.41 -4.53 -37.72
C ALA A 38 1.86 -3.92 -39.02
N ASP A 39 2.40 -4.34 -40.17
CA ASP A 39 1.92 -3.90 -41.49
C ASP A 39 0.45 -4.27 -41.73
N ALA A 40 0.01 -5.44 -41.26
CA ALA A 40 -1.38 -5.88 -41.38
C ALA A 40 -2.34 -5.04 -40.52
N LEU A 41 -1.91 -4.61 -39.33
CA LEU A 41 -2.71 -3.78 -38.42
C LEU A 41 -2.72 -2.30 -38.83
N GLN A 42 -1.72 -1.82 -39.58
CA GLN A 42 -1.51 -0.40 -39.89
C GLN A 42 -2.75 0.26 -40.52
N ALA A 43 -3.43 -0.41 -41.44
CA ALA A 43 -4.62 0.13 -42.11
C ALA A 43 -5.79 0.29 -41.13
N ASP A 44 -6.07 -0.73 -40.32
CA ASP A 44 -7.13 -0.72 -39.33
C ASP A 44 -6.87 0.34 -38.25
N VAL A 45 -5.61 0.48 -37.82
CA VAL A 45 -5.19 1.49 -36.84
C VAL A 45 -5.35 2.89 -37.40
N ALA A 46 -4.91 3.14 -38.63
CA ALA A 46 -5.06 4.44 -39.28
C ALA A 46 -6.54 4.83 -39.43
N GLU A 47 -7.39 3.88 -39.82
CA GLU A 47 -8.85 4.09 -39.87
C GLU A 47 -9.42 4.40 -38.48
N THR A 48 -9.01 3.64 -37.46
CA THR A 48 -9.47 3.80 -36.08
C THR A 48 -9.08 5.16 -35.51
N VAL A 49 -7.82 5.58 -35.69
CA VAL A 49 -7.34 6.89 -35.27
C VAL A 49 -8.08 8.00 -35.99
N LYS A 50 -8.35 7.86 -37.30
CA LYS A 50 -9.15 8.84 -38.04
C LYS A 50 -10.56 8.98 -37.47
N LYS A 51 -11.22 7.88 -37.10
CA LYS A 51 -12.55 7.92 -36.46
C LYS A 51 -12.49 8.52 -35.06
N LEU A 52 -11.45 8.23 -34.28
CA LEU A 52 -11.21 8.88 -32.99
C LEU A 52 -11.03 10.40 -33.15
N CYS A 53 -10.28 10.84 -34.15
CA CYS A 53 -10.12 12.27 -34.45
C CYS A 53 -11.47 12.91 -34.82
N ALA A 54 -12.25 12.29 -35.71
CA ALA A 54 -13.58 12.80 -36.07
C ALA A 54 -14.50 12.94 -34.84
N LEU A 55 -14.43 11.99 -33.91
CA LEU A 55 -15.16 12.05 -32.64
C LEU A 55 -14.65 13.15 -31.69
N GLY A 56 -13.34 13.41 -31.67
CA GLY A 56 -12.75 14.48 -30.86
C GLY A 56 -13.02 15.89 -31.36
N GLU A 57 -13.13 16.06 -32.69
CA GLU A 57 -13.56 17.30 -33.37
C GLU A 57 -15.06 17.57 -33.18
N GLY A 58 -15.87 16.53 -33.11
CA GLY A 58 -17.31 16.62 -32.97
C GLY A 58 -17.77 17.01 -31.56
N SER A 59 -18.71 17.96 -31.45
CA SER A 59 -19.48 18.18 -30.21
C SER A 59 -20.67 17.22 -30.05
N VAL A 60 -20.83 16.28 -30.99
CA VAL A 60 -22.03 15.46 -31.16
C VAL A 60 -21.94 14.22 -30.28
N LYS A 61 -23.01 13.93 -29.54
CA LYS A 61 -23.13 12.67 -28.77
C LYS A 61 -23.13 11.50 -29.74
N VAL A 62 -22.32 10.48 -29.44
CA VAL A 62 -22.31 9.20 -30.18
C VAL A 62 -23.73 8.63 -30.26
N ASP A 63 -24.25 8.49 -31.48
CA ASP A 63 -25.52 7.82 -31.77
C ASP A 63 -25.21 6.37 -32.16
N TRP A 64 -25.16 5.50 -31.15
CA TRP A 64 -24.84 4.08 -31.31
C TRP A 64 -25.83 3.31 -32.21
N ASP A 65 -27.04 3.85 -32.42
CA ASP A 65 -28.10 3.16 -33.18
C ASP A 65 -28.09 3.53 -34.67
N HIS A 66 -27.47 4.64 -35.06
CA HIS A 66 -27.56 5.19 -36.43
C HIS A 66 -26.25 5.66 -37.05
N ASP A 67 -25.11 5.56 -36.34
CA ASP A 67 -23.82 5.99 -36.86
C ASP A 67 -23.13 4.86 -37.65
N PRO A 68 -23.03 4.93 -38.99
CA PRO A 68 -22.32 3.93 -39.80
C PRO A 68 -20.79 3.98 -39.58
N ASP A 69 -20.27 5.04 -38.95
CA ASP A 69 -18.84 5.26 -38.70
C ASP A 69 -18.45 4.97 -37.24
N TYR A 70 -19.23 4.16 -36.53
CA TYR A 70 -18.90 3.78 -35.14
C TYR A 70 -17.58 3.00 -35.04
N ILE A 71 -16.85 3.26 -33.95
CA ILE A 71 -15.62 2.55 -33.62
C ILE A 71 -16.01 1.21 -33.01
N THR A 72 -15.50 0.11 -33.56
CA THR A 72 -15.82 -1.25 -33.08
C THR A 72 -14.83 -1.70 -32.01
N LEU A 73 -15.19 -2.75 -31.26
CA LEU A 73 -14.27 -3.36 -30.29
C LEU A 73 -13.01 -3.91 -30.97
N SER A 74 -13.16 -4.55 -32.13
CA SER A 74 -12.01 -5.06 -32.91
C SER A 74 -11.07 -3.96 -33.35
N MET A 75 -11.60 -2.77 -33.66
CA MET A 75 -10.80 -1.60 -34.03
C MET A 75 -9.93 -1.12 -32.85
N LEU A 76 -10.53 -1.01 -31.66
CA LEU A 76 -9.77 -0.68 -30.43
C LEU A 76 -8.75 -1.76 -30.08
N ASP A 77 -9.10 -3.03 -30.25
CA ASP A 77 -8.17 -4.15 -30.01
C ASP A 77 -6.99 -4.12 -31.00
N SER A 78 -7.23 -3.87 -32.28
CA SER A 78 -6.16 -3.66 -33.28
C SER A 78 -5.23 -2.52 -32.87
N VAL A 79 -5.75 -1.42 -32.33
CA VAL A 79 -4.91 -0.33 -31.79
C VAL A 79 -4.10 -0.80 -30.58
N VAL A 80 -4.70 -1.51 -29.63
CA VAL A 80 -3.99 -2.01 -28.45
C VAL A 80 -2.90 -3.01 -28.81
N GLN A 81 -3.14 -3.91 -29.76
CA GLN A 81 -2.12 -4.82 -30.29
C GLN A 81 -1.02 -4.04 -31.01
N HIS A 82 -1.38 -2.99 -31.77
CA HIS A 82 -0.41 -2.19 -32.49
C HIS A 82 0.46 -1.32 -31.57
N MET A 83 -0.04 -0.97 -30.36
CA MET A 83 0.78 -0.35 -29.33
C MET A 83 1.93 -1.24 -28.88
N SER A 84 1.96 -2.54 -29.22
CA SER A 84 3.12 -3.41 -28.98
C SER A 84 4.34 -3.08 -29.86
N PHE A 85 4.22 -2.16 -30.83
CA PHE A 85 5.32 -1.73 -31.69
C PHE A 85 5.74 -0.28 -31.36
N PRO A 86 7.00 0.00 -30.97
CA PRO A 86 7.43 1.37 -30.64
C PRO A 86 7.19 2.38 -31.76
N GLY A 87 7.38 1.98 -33.02
CA GLY A 87 7.18 2.82 -34.19
C GLY A 87 5.73 3.22 -34.46
N SER A 88 4.75 2.62 -33.77
CA SER A 88 3.33 2.95 -33.96
C SER A 88 2.82 4.07 -33.08
N LEU A 89 3.49 4.34 -31.95
CA LEU A 89 3.06 5.33 -30.96
C LEU A 89 2.89 6.75 -31.53
N PRO A 90 3.70 7.23 -32.50
CA PRO A 90 3.45 8.52 -33.14
C PRO A 90 2.03 8.67 -33.72
N THR A 91 1.47 7.60 -34.28
CA THR A 91 0.11 7.62 -34.87
C THR A 91 -0.98 7.84 -33.81
N LEU A 92 -0.72 7.46 -32.56
CA LEU A 92 -1.66 7.59 -31.44
C LEU A 92 -1.57 8.95 -30.73
N CYS A 93 -0.45 9.65 -30.89
CA CYS A 93 -0.20 10.95 -30.26
C CYS A 93 -0.87 12.13 -30.98
N ASN A 94 -2.09 11.93 -31.47
CA ASN A 94 -2.91 13.00 -32.00
C ASN A 94 -3.81 13.57 -30.87
N PRO A 95 -3.69 14.86 -30.50
CA PRO A 95 -4.53 15.47 -29.48
C PRO A 95 -6.03 15.30 -29.71
N VAL A 96 -6.46 15.32 -30.97
CA VAL A 96 -7.86 15.13 -31.33
C VAL A 96 -8.30 13.68 -31.08
N ALA A 97 -7.43 12.69 -31.35
CA ALA A 97 -7.72 11.29 -31.03
C ALA A 97 -7.80 11.06 -29.50
N ILE A 98 -6.98 11.76 -28.71
CA ILE A 98 -7.05 11.77 -27.24
C ILE A 98 -8.43 12.29 -26.78
N HIS A 99 -8.91 13.39 -27.38
CA HIS A 99 -10.25 13.93 -27.11
C HIS A 99 -11.34 12.92 -27.51
N GLY A 100 -11.20 12.26 -28.66
CA GLY A 100 -12.06 11.17 -29.10
C GLY A 100 -12.14 10.02 -28.10
N CYS A 101 -11.00 9.59 -27.54
CA CYS A 101 -10.99 8.55 -26.50
C CYS A 101 -11.79 8.99 -25.24
N ILE A 102 -11.66 10.26 -24.83
CA ILE A 102 -12.39 10.80 -23.68
C ILE A 102 -13.90 10.85 -23.97
N SER A 103 -14.30 11.36 -25.13
CA SER A 103 -15.69 11.37 -25.60
C SER A 103 -16.27 9.95 -25.64
N LEU A 104 -15.48 9.00 -26.13
CA LEU A 104 -15.90 7.62 -26.27
C LEU A 104 -16.15 6.98 -24.91
N MET A 105 -15.24 7.12 -23.96
CA MET A 105 -15.45 6.64 -22.59
C MET A 105 -16.67 7.27 -21.91
N GLN A 106 -16.87 8.57 -22.11
CA GLN A 106 -18.03 9.29 -21.54
C GLN A 106 -19.37 8.76 -22.08
N SER A 107 -19.38 8.23 -23.30
CA SER A 107 -20.59 7.70 -23.94
C SER A 107 -21.05 6.35 -23.37
N ILE A 108 -20.15 5.61 -22.69
CA ILE A 108 -20.42 4.27 -22.15
C ILE A 108 -21.20 4.41 -20.84
N LYS A 109 -22.42 3.86 -20.82
CA LYS A 109 -23.31 3.99 -19.67
C LYS A 109 -23.80 2.66 -19.15
N ARG A 110 -23.81 2.49 -17.83
CA ARG A 110 -24.46 1.39 -17.14
C ARG A 110 -25.49 1.94 -16.17
N PHE A 111 -26.73 1.47 -16.28
CA PHE A 111 -27.87 1.96 -15.48
C PHE A 111 -28.02 3.50 -15.50
N GLY A 112 -27.78 4.13 -16.66
CA GLY A 112 -27.90 5.57 -16.86
C GLY A 112 -26.73 6.42 -16.35
N ARG A 113 -25.68 5.82 -15.77
CA ARG A 113 -24.47 6.51 -15.29
C ARG A 113 -23.27 6.17 -16.17
N SER A 114 -22.32 7.09 -16.28
CA SER A 114 -21.05 6.84 -16.96
C SER A 114 -20.33 5.67 -16.27
N SER A 115 -19.97 4.63 -17.02
CA SER A 115 -19.25 3.48 -16.48
C SER A 115 -18.39 2.80 -17.55
N PRO A 116 -17.33 3.48 -18.04
CA PRO A 116 -16.46 2.93 -19.07
C PRO A 116 -15.82 1.60 -18.67
N PHE A 117 -15.47 1.40 -17.40
CA PHE A 117 -14.80 0.20 -16.92
C PHE A 117 -15.76 -0.92 -16.51
N SER A 118 -17.06 -0.79 -16.78
CA SER A 118 -17.97 -1.93 -16.73
C SER A 118 -17.86 -2.84 -17.94
N TYR A 119 -17.25 -2.34 -19.03
CA TYR A 119 -17.20 -3.03 -20.31
C TYR A 119 -15.79 -2.98 -20.92
N GLU A 120 -15.48 -4.04 -21.66
CA GLU A 120 -14.20 -4.24 -22.33
C GLU A 120 -13.83 -3.07 -23.26
N TYR A 121 -14.83 -2.52 -23.92
CA TYR A 121 -14.67 -1.39 -24.82
C TYR A 121 -14.07 -0.15 -24.14
N GLY A 122 -14.56 0.22 -22.95
CA GLY A 122 -14.00 1.34 -22.20
C GLY A 122 -12.64 1.03 -21.59
N HIS A 123 -12.39 -0.24 -21.25
CA HIS A 123 -11.08 -0.72 -20.81
C HIS A 123 -10.01 -0.49 -21.89
N LEU A 124 -10.23 -0.95 -23.13
CA LEU A 124 -9.30 -0.75 -24.24
C LEU A 124 -9.12 0.74 -24.57
N CYS A 125 -10.22 1.49 -24.63
CA CYS A 125 -10.18 2.92 -24.89
C CYS A 125 -9.34 3.69 -23.86
N PHE A 126 -9.46 3.35 -22.57
CA PHE A 126 -8.67 3.99 -21.52
C PHE A 126 -7.19 3.61 -21.61
N ARG A 127 -6.85 2.37 -21.97
CA ARG A 127 -5.45 1.96 -22.22
C ARG A 127 -4.80 2.78 -23.33
N ILE A 128 -5.50 2.94 -24.46
CA ILE A 128 -5.04 3.76 -25.59
C ILE A 128 -4.82 5.20 -25.14
N LEU A 129 -5.77 5.77 -24.40
CA LEU A 129 -5.67 7.13 -23.87
C LEU A 129 -4.42 7.30 -22.99
N VAL A 130 -4.17 6.40 -22.03
CA VAL A 130 -3.04 6.51 -21.12
C VAL A 130 -1.71 6.46 -21.87
N VAL A 131 -1.57 5.52 -22.81
CA VAL A 131 -0.34 5.39 -23.63
C VAL A 131 -0.13 6.63 -24.51
N ALA A 132 -1.19 7.16 -25.13
CA ALA A 132 -1.11 8.39 -25.92
C ALA A 132 -0.68 9.60 -25.07
N LEU A 133 -1.19 9.73 -23.84
CA LEU A 133 -0.80 10.80 -22.90
C LEU A 133 0.63 10.65 -22.40
N ASP A 134 1.08 9.44 -22.08
CA ASP A 134 2.46 9.17 -21.67
C ASP A 134 3.42 9.48 -22.82
N TYR A 135 3.11 9.03 -24.04
CA TYR A 135 3.93 9.33 -25.21
C TYR A 135 3.96 10.83 -25.56
N GLY A 136 2.82 11.53 -25.50
CA GLY A 136 2.80 12.99 -25.66
C GLY A 136 3.61 13.72 -24.59
N THR A 137 3.63 13.20 -23.37
CA THR A 137 4.45 13.71 -22.27
C THR A 137 5.95 13.49 -22.55
N LEU A 138 6.33 12.32 -23.05
CA LEU A 138 7.70 11.99 -23.45
C LEU A 138 8.22 12.95 -24.54
N LEU A 139 7.38 13.26 -25.54
CA LEU A 139 7.71 14.24 -26.58
C LEU A 139 7.91 15.64 -25.98
N CYS A 140 7.05 16.05 -25.05
CA CYS A 140 7.18 17.36 -24.40
C CYS A 140 8.49 17.49 -23.63
N SER A 141 8.94 16.41 -22.98
CA SER A 141 10.13 16.39 -22.12
C SER A 141 11.46 16.33 -22.87
N GLY A 142 11.46 16.10 -24.19
CA GLY A 142 12.69 15.76 -24.93
C GLY A 142 13.24 14.38 -24.56
N ARG A 143 12.38 13.53 -23.96
CA ARG A 143 12.55 12.11 -23.61
C ARG A 143 13.02 11.15 -24.70
N TYR A 144 12.61 11.48 -25.92
CA TYR A 144 12.31 10.46 -26.92
C TYR A 144 13.53 9.64 -27.32
N ASP A 145 14.65 10.29 -27.63
CA ASP A 145 15.86 9.60 -28.10
C ASP A 145 16.39 8.62 -27.04
N SER A 146 16.42 9.05 -25.77
CA SER A 146 16.83 8.18 -24.66
C SER A 146 15.90 7.00 -24.44
N TRP A 147 14.59 7.19 -24.62
CA TRP A 147 13.61 6.10 -24.54
C TRP A 147 13.76 5.13 -25.72
N ALA A 148 13.92 5.66 -26.94
CA ALA A 148 14.09 4.85 -28.15
C ALA A 148 15.38 4.01 -28.07
N GLU A 149 16.49 4.60 -27.63
CA GLU A 149 17.75 3.88 -27.39
C GLU A 149 17.57 2.75 -26.36
N GLU A 150 16.84 2.98 -25.27
CA GLU A 150 16.59 1.96 -24.25
C GLU A 150 15.68 0.83 -24.75
N VAL A 151 14.71 1.14 -25.60
CA VAL A 151 13.83 0.15 -26.23
C VAL A 151 14.57 -0.68 -27.28
N ASP A 152 15.47 -0.07 -28.04
CA ASP A 152 16.29 -0.76 -29.05
C ASP A 152 17.45 -1.57 -28.43
N GLN A 153 18.03 -1.08 -27.33
CA GLN A 153 19.17 -1.67 -26.64
C GLN A 153 18.93 -1.71 -25.12
N PRO A 154 18.18 -2.72 -24.62
CA PRO A 154 17.94 -2.87 -23.19
C PRO A 154 19.24 -3.02 -22.41
N CYS A 155 19.56 -2.02 -21.59
CA CYS A 155 20.65 -2.13 -20.62
C CYS A 155 20.20 -2.85 -19.34
N ASP A 156 18.90 -2.81 -19.04
CA ASP A 156 18.27 -3.46 -17.90
C ASP A 156 17.38 -4.63 -18.35
N TYR A 157 17.23 -5.61 -17.47
CA TYR A 157 16.27 -6.73 -17.57
C TYR A 157 14.81 -6.25 -17.70
N LEU A 158 14.54 -4.95 -17.65
CA LEU A 158 13.21 -4.34 -17.64
C LEU A 158 12.53 -4.29 -19.01
N LEU A 159 13.24 -4.54 -20.13
CA LEU A 159 12.55 -4.95 -21.35
C LEU A 159 11.89 -6.33 -21.22
N GLN A 160 12.14 -7.05 -20.11
CA GLN A 160 11.28 -8.17 -19.78
C GLN A 160 9.82 -7.72 -19.59
N GLU A 161 9.61 -6.49 -19.18
CA GLU A 161 8.30 -5.98 -18.83
C GLU A 161 7.62 -5.25 -20.00
N GLY A 162 8.15 -5.28 -21.23
CA GLY A 162 7.62 -4.59 -22.42
C GLY A 162 7.86 -3.08 -22.46
N HIS A 163 7.71 -2.44 -23.64
CA HIS A 163 8.05 -1.01 -23.84
C HIS A 163 6.99 -0.03 -23.31
N VAL A 164 5.72 -0.43 -23.15
CA VAL A 164 4.70 0.45 -22.55
C VAL A 164 5.02 0.75 -21.07
N PRO A 165 5.39 -0.23 -20.23
CA PRO A 165 5.86 0.06 -18.88
C PRO A 165 7.17 0.85 -18.84
N VAL A 166 8.09 0.60 -19.78
CA VAL A 166 9.30 1.42 -19.96
C VAL A 166 8.93 2.87 -20.26
N LEU A 167 8.04 3.13 -21.22
CA LEU A 167 7.52 4.45 -21.54
C LEU A 167 6.98 5.15 -20.29
N SER A 168 6.10 4.48 -19.54
CA SER A 168 5.47 5.10 -18.37
C SER A 168 6.47 5.40 -17.24
N ARG A 169 7.50 4.57 -17.08
CA ARG A 169 8.62 4.83 -16.17
C ARG A 169 9.46 6.01 -16.66
N THR A 170 9.87 6.04 -17.92
CA THR A 170 10.68 7.15 -18.48
C THR A 170 9.95 8.48 -18.35
N VAL A 171 8.63 8.47 -18.53
CA VAL A 171 7.77 9.64 -18.29
C VAL A 171 7.78 10.04 -16.81
N ALA A 172 7.63 9.10 -15.88
CA ALA A 172 7.74 9.39 -14.45
C ALA A 172 9.10 10.02 -14.09
N ASP A 173 10.19 9.46 -14.61
CA ASP A 173 11.55 9.99 -14.36
C ASP A 173 11.72 11.39 -14.96
N ALA A 174 11.20 11.62 -16.17
CA ALA A 174 11.19 12.94 -16.80
C ALA A 174 10.43 13.97 -15.94
N ILE A 175 9.29 13.57 -15.36
CA ILE A 175 8.49 14.42 -14.48
C ILE A 175 9.27 14.76 -13.21
N VAL A 176 9.86 13.76 -12.54
CA VAL A 176 10.69 13.96 -11.34
C VAL A 176 11.85 14.91 -11.62
N ASP A 177 12.55 14.74 -12.73
CA ASP A 177 13.69 15.60 -13.08
C ASP A 177 13.25 17.02 -13.43
N SER A 178 12.12 17.19 -14.13
CA SER A 178 11.54 18.52 -14.39
C SER A 178 11.20 19.28 -13.12
N MET A 179 10.81 18.57 -12.06
CA MET A 179 10.50 19.17 -10.76
C MET A 179 11.76 19.57 -9.99
N LYS A 180 12.84 18.80 -10.11
CA LYS A 180 14.13 19.11 -9.46
C LYS A 180 14.83 20.29 -10.14
N ASP A 181 14.82 20.30 -11.47
CA ASP A 181 15.58 21.26 -12.27
C ASP A 181 14.81 22.57 -12.51
N GLY A 182 13.52 22.62 -12.17
CA GLY A 182 12.63 23.75 -12.43
C GLY A 182 12.31 23.97 -13.92
N ASN A 183 12.79 23.08 -14.80
CA ASN A 183 12.54 23.13 -16.23
C ASN A 183 11.24 22.40 -16.57
N HIS A 184 10.12 23.06 -16.32
CA HIS A 184 8.79 22.49 -16.56
C HIS A 184 8.48 22.45 -18.05
N PHE A 185 8.30 21.25 -18.61
CA PHE A 185 7.76 21.05 -19.97
C PHE A 185 6.22 21.10 -20.00
N SER A 186 5.58 21.32 -18.86
CA SER A 186 4.12 21.39 -18.72
C SER A 186 3.39 22.51 -19.47
N PRO A 187 3.99 23.68 -19.79
CA PRO A 187 3.28 24.69 -20.57
C PRO A 187 2.79 24.13 -21.91
N LYS A 188 3.55 23.22 -22.53
CA LYS A 188 3.24 22.58 -23.82
C LYS A 188 1.93 21.78 -23.80
N TYR A 189 1.42 21.37 -22.64
CA TYR A 189 0.15 20.66 -22.55
C TYR A 189 -1.05 21.53 -22.87
N PHE A 190 -0.98 22.80 -22.48
CA PHE A 190 -2.11 23.74 -22.52
C PHE A 190 -1.89 24.89 -23.51
N THR A 191 -0.67 25.08 -24.01
CA THR A 191 -0.37 26.06 -25.05
C THR A 191 -0.47 25.46 -26.44
N PRO A 192 -0.86 26.25 -27.47
CA PRO A 192 -0.83 25.80 -28.85
C PRO A 192 0.55 25.31 -29.28
N THR A 193 0.64 24.02 -29.62
CA THR A 193 1.84 23.35 -30.11
C THR A 193 1.48 22.63 -31.42
N PRO A 194 2.34 22.64 -32.45
CA PRO A 194 2.10 21.86 -33.65
C PRO A 194 2.35 20.38 -33.36
N TRP A 195 1.29 19.58 -33.27
CA TRP A 195 1.37 18.13 -33.00
C TRP A 195 1.35 17.31 -34.28
N THR A 196 0.63 17.78 -35.29
CA THR A 196 0.56 17.20 -36.63
C THR A 196 0.57 18.33 -37.65
N ASP A 197 0.70 17.98 -38.94
CA ASP A 197 0.63 18.96 -40.04
C ASP A 197 -0.69 19.75 -40.04
N ASP A 198 -1.78 19.12 -39.57
CA ASP A 198 -3.13 19.67 -39.60
C ASP A 198 -3.65 20.16 -38.23
N TYR A 199 -2.90 19.98 -37.13
CA TYR A 199 -3.33 20.38 -35.79
C TYR A 199 -2.28 21.18 -35.03
N THR A 200 -2.66 22.42 -34.67
CA THR A 200 -1.93 23.28 -33.73
C THR A 200 -2.84 23.62 -32.56
N GLY A 201 -2.51 23.13 -31.38
CA GLY A 201 -3.35 23.29 -30.19
C GLY A 201 -2.73 22.66 -28.93
N PRO A 202 -3.46 22.68 -27.80
CA PRO A 202 -3.03 21.97 -26.60
C PRO A 202 -3.05 20.45 -26.82
N LEU A 203 -2.23 19.71 -26.06
CA LEU A 203 -2.27 18.24 -26.02
C LEU A 203 -3.63 17.75 -25.53
N VAL A 204 -4.16 18.39 -24.48
CA VAL A 204 -5.47 18.12 -23.92
C VAL A 204 -6.15 19.45 -23.62
N ALA A 205 -7.33 19.67 -24.20
CA ALA A 205 -8.11 20.85 -23.83
C ALA A 205 -8.68 20.69 -22.41
N THR A 206 -8.83 21.81 -21.69
CA THR A 206 -9.23 21.82 -20.27
C THR A 206 -10.59 21.16 -20.03
N ASP A 207 -11.55 21.37 -20.94
CA ASP A 207 -12.89 20.80 -20.82
C ASP A 207 -12.86 19.27 -20.88
N TYR A 208 -12.03 18.70 -21.77
CA TYR A 208 -11.81 17.25 -21.86
C TYR A 208 -11.14 16.69 -20.61
N LEU A 209 -10.21 17.44 -20.00
CA LEU A 209 -9.58 17.02 -18.75
C LEU A 209 -10.59 16.98 -17.59
N MET A 210 -11.52 17.94 -17.53
CA MET A 210 -12.62 17.94 -16.56
C MET A 210 -13.59 16.78 -16.80
N ILE A 211 -13.94 16.50 -18.06
CA ILE A 211 -14.78 15.36 -18.45
C ILE A 211 -14.11 14.04 -18.05
N LEU A 212 -12.81 13.89 -18.31
CA LEU A 212 -12.04 12.71 -17.97
C LEU A 212 -12.04 12.49 -16.45
N ALA A 213 -11.63 13.50 -15.66
CA ALA A 213 -11.59 13.39 -14.21
C ALA A 213 -12.97 13.03 -13.62
N LYS A 214 -14.05 13.65 -14.13
CA LYS A 214 -15.41 13.33 -13.72
C LYS A 214 -15.80 11.89 -14.10
N THR A 215 -15.50 11.47 -15.32
CA THR A 215 -15.81 10.12 -15.82
C THR A 215 -15.13 9.04 -14.98
N LEU A 216 -13.85 9.23 -14.65
CA LEU A 216 -13.11 8.30 -13.79
C LEU A 216 -13.64 8.28 -12.35
N ALA A 217 -14.09 9.43 -11.83
CA ALA A 217 -14.64 9.51 -10.47
C ALA A 217 -16.07 8.97 -10.35
N ASP A 218 -16.88 9.14 -11.40
CA ASP A 218 -18.22 8.55 -11.48
C ASP A 218 -18.13 7.01 -11.53
N ASP A 219 -17.08 6.46 -12.15
CA ASP A 219 -16.81 5.02 -12.25
C ASP A 219 -15.67 4.51 -11.33
N ARG A 220 -15.44 5.22 -10.22
CA ARG A 220 -14.25 5.03 -9.35
C ARG A 220 -14.03 3.61 -8.83
N LYS A 221 -15.08 2.82 -8.65
CA LYS A 221 -14.99 1.41 -8.18
C LYS A 221 -14.35 0.54 -9.26
N HIS A 222 -14.91 0.59 -10.47
CA HIS A 222 -14.37 -0.17 -11.59
C HIS A 222 -13.03 0.41 -12.08
N PHE A 223 -12.81 1.71 -11.95
CA PHE A 223 -11.49 2.32 -12.18
C PHE A 223 -10.43 1.76 -11.21
N LEU A 224 -10.73 1.63 -9.92
CA LEU A 224 -9.80 1.03 -8.96
C LEU A 224 -9.47 -0.43 -9.34
N ILE A 225 -10.46 -1.19 -9.82
CA ILE A 225 -10.25 -2.56 -10.27
C ILE A 225 -9.43 -2.59 -11.58
N PHE A 226 -9.68 -1.66 -12.50
CA PHE A 226 -8.86 -1.49 -13.71
C PHE A 226 -7.39 -1.29 -13.34
N LEU A 227 -7.09 -0.39 -12.39
CA LEU A 227 -5.73 -0.09 -11.95
C LEU A 227 -5.04 -1.32 -11.35
N ARG A 228 -5.78 -2.16 -10.63
CA ARG A 228 -5.23 -3.41 -10.08
C ARG A 228 -4.70 -4.34 -11.17
N SER A 229 -5.42 -4.47 -12.29
CA SER A 229 -5.02 -5.35 -13.40
C SER A 229 -4.05 -4.71 -14.38
N ASN A 230 -3.90 -3.38 -14.35
CA ASN A 230 -3.09 -2.59 -15.30
C ASN A 230 -2.08 -1.67 -14.58
N TYR A 231 -1.54 -2.14 -13.46
CA TYR A 231 -0.61 -1.36 -12.64
C TYR A 231 0.63 -0.90 -13.40
N SER A 232 1.02 -1.64 -14.46
CA SER A 232 2.18 -1.35 -15.30
C SER A 232 2.02 -0.06 -16.13
N LEU A 233 0.79 0.43 -16.30
CA LEU A 233 0.52 1.70 -16.99
C LEU A 233 0.89 2.94 -16.18
N ARG A 234 1.02 2.82 -14.85
CA ARG A 234 1.41 3.85 -13.84
C ARG A 234 0.72 5.23 -13.86
N LEU A 235 -0.07 5.55 -14.89
CA LEU A 235 -0.80 6.79 -15.12
C LEU A 235 0.06 8.07 -15.07
N SER A 236 1.36 7.97 -15.34
CA SER A 236 2.33 9.03 -15.05
C SER A 236 2.01 10.36 -15.77
N GLY A 237 1.84 10.33 -17.09
CA GLY A 237 1.50 11.50 -17.90
C GLY A 237 0.11 12.05 -17.57
N MET A 238 -0.89 11.18 -17.43
CA MET A 238 -2.26 11.58 -17.08
C MET A 238 -2.31 12.31 -15.73
N LEU A 239 -1.72 11.74 -14.67
CA LEU A 239 -1.71 12.33 -13.33
C LEU A 239 -0.92 13.64 -13.31
N TYR A 240 0.16 13.73 -14.09
CA TYR A 240 0.94 14.96 -14.20
C TYR A 240 0.18 16.09 -14.90
N ILE A 241 -0.48 15.81 -16.02
CA ILE A 241 -1.31 16.78 -16.73
C ILE A 241 -2.46 17.26 -15.83
N MET A 242 -3.13 16.34 -15.11
CA MET A 242 -4.17 16.70 -14.15
C MET A 242 -3.63 17.56 -12.99
N TRP A 243 -2.45 17.25 -12.47
CA TRP A 243 -1.81 18.05 -11.42
C TRP A 243 -1.44 19.46 -11.89
N GLU A 244 -0.87 19.60 -13.09
CA GLU A 244 -0.52 20.90 -13.66
C GLU A 244 -1.77 21.77 -13.88
N PHE A 245 -2.86 21.17 -14.36
CA PHE A 245 -4.16 21.87 -14.43
C PHE A 245 -4.64 22.28 -13.03
N MET A 246 -4.59 21.38 -12.05
CA MET A 246 -4.96 21.67 -10.66
C MET A 246 -4.18 22.86 -10.08
N ARG A 247 -2.88 22.96 -10.34
CA ARG A 247 -2.03 24.09 -9.88
C ARG A 247 -2.47 25.43 -10.47
N GLY A 248 -3.00 25.41 -11.70
CA GLY A 248 -3.51 26.59 -12.38
C GLY A 248 -4.84 27.12 -11.83
N ILE A 249 -5.57 26.32 -11.03
CA ILE A 249 -6.88 26.70 -10.50
C ILE A 249 -6.72 27.72 -9.34
N PRO A 250 -7.29 28.94 -9.45
CA PRO A 250 -7.18 29.93 -8.38
C PRO A 250 -7.85 29.49 -7.07
N ILE A 251 -7.23 29.87 -5.94
CA ILE A 251 -7.81 29.67 -4.61
C ILE A 251 -9.13 30.45 -4.53
N GLY A 252 -10.25 29.73 -4.44
CA GLY A 252 -11.58 30.37 -4.41
C GLY A 252 -12.54 29.88 -5.49
N SER A 253 -12.01 29.36 -6.61
CA SER A 253 -12.80 28.97 -7.79
C SER A 253 -13.87 27.91 -7.50
N GLU A 254 -14.93 27.92 -8.32
CA GLU A 254 -15.94 26.85 -8.42
C GLU A 254 -15.31 25.53 -8.92
N ASP A 255 -14.18 25.59 -9.63
CA ASP A 255 -13.40 24.43 -10.10
C ASP A 255 -12.70 23.65 -8.96
N ARG A 256 -12.96 24.02 -7.70
CA ARG A 256 -12.53 23.24 -6.53
C ARG A 256 -13.07 21.81 -6.52
N HIS A 257 -14.11 21.50 -7.30
CA HIS A 257 -14.56 20.13 -7.53
C HIS A 257 -13.48 19.31 -8.26
N PHE A 258 -12.76 19.89 -9.23
CA PHE A 258 -11.68 19.20 -9.92
C PHE A 258 -10.56 18.80 -8.95
N VAL A 259 -10.11 19.73 -8.09
CA VAL A 259 -9.06 19.47 -7.09
C VAL A 259 -9.43 18.26 -6.21
N GLN A 260 -10.69 18.18 -5.79
CA GLN A 260 -11.20 17.06 -4.99
C GLN A 260 -11.21 15.74 -5.78
N THR A 261 -11.74 15.81 -7.00
CA THR A 261 -11.84 14.67 -7.91
C THR A 261 -10.46 14.11 -8.21
N PHE A 262 -9.51 14.98 -8.57
CA PHE A 262 -8.14 14.61 -8.84
C PHE A 262 -7.45 14.02 -7.62
N ALA A 263 -7.59 14.64 -6.43
CA ALA A 263 -7.03 14.07 -5.21
C ALA A 263 -7.55 12.64 -4.96
N GLN A 264 -8.84 12.36 -5.18
CA GLN A 264 -9.39 11.01 -5.03
C GLN A 264 -8.84 10.00 -6.05
N LEU A 265 -8.66 10.42 -7.30
CA LEU A 265 -8.06 9.59 -8.34
C LEU A 265 -6.59 9.31 -8.03
N TYR A 266 -5.86 10.33 -7.58
CA TYR A 266 -4.46 10.23 -7.20
C TYR A 266 -4.25 9.25 -6.04
N HIS A 267 -5.04 9.34 -4.97
CA HIS A 267 -4.95 8.38 -3.86
C HIS A 267 -5.24 6.94 -4.31
N ARG A 268 -6.17 6.73 -5.25
CA ARG A 268 -6.41 5.40 -5.82
C ARG A 268 -5.22 4.89 -6.63
N ALA A 269 -4.61 5.77 -7.42
CA ALA A 269 -3.41 5.42 -8.18
C ALA A 269 -2.24 5.04 -7.26
N LEU A 270 -2.08 5.67 -6.09
CA LEU A 270 -1.02 5.34 -5.13
C LEU A 270 -1.05 3.87 -4.68
N PHE A 271 -2.21 3.22 -4.65
CA PHE A 271 -2.31 1.79 -4.28
C PHE A 271 -1.62 0.86 -5.28
N PHE A 272 -1.43 1.29 -6.53
CA PHE A 272 -0.90 0.42 -7.59
C PHE A 272 0.35 0.98 -8.27
N ALA A 273 0.53 2.29 -8.32
CA ALA A 273 1.70 2.96 -8.87
C ALA A 273 2.33 3.89 -7.81
N PRO A 274 2.82 3.31 -6.70
CA PRO A 274 3.46 4.07 -5.62
C PRO A 274 4.65 4.87 -6.17
N ASP A 275 4.86 6.07 -5.64
CA ASP A 275 5.96 6.97 -6.05
C ASP A 275 5.88 7.47 -7.52
N SER A 276 4.81 7.15 -8.26
CA SER A 276 4.59 7.62 -9.63
C SER A 276 3.50 8.68 -9.72
N PRO A 277 3.64 9.71 -10.57
CA PRO A 277 4.90 10.20 -11.15
C PRO A 277 5.71 11.07 -10.18
N PHE A 278 5.20 11.39 -8.99
CA PHE A 278 5.72 12.49 -8.15
C PHE A 278 6.75 12.09 -7.08
N GLY A 279 6.97 10.78 -6.88
CA GLY A 279 7.66 10.29 -5.69
C GLY A 279 7.01 10.80 -4.40
N GLN A 280 7.85 11.04 -3.38
CA GLN A 280 7.49 11.70 -2.12
C GLN A 280 7.84 13.21 -2.13
N GLY A 281 7.83 13.84 -3.31
CA GLY A 281 8.25 15.24 -3.51
C GLY A 281 7.21 16.30 -3.16
N GLU A 282 7.52 17.57 -3.48
CA GLU A 282 6.63 18.72 -3.23
C GLU A 282 5.26 18.57 -3.92
N ALA A 283 5.24 18.05 -5.15
CA ALA A 283 4.02 17.80 -5.89
C ALA A 283 3.08 16.83 -5.14
N HIS A 284 3.62 15.73 -4.62
CA HIS A 284 2.87 14.79 -3.78
C HIS A 284 2.26 15.50 -2.56
N GLN A 285 3.05 16.28 -1.83
CA GLN A 285 2.57 17.02 -0.65
C GLN A 285 1.51 18.08 -1.01
N SER A 286 1.65 18.73 -2.16
CA SER A 286 0.69 19.72 -2.65
C SER A 286 -0.69 19.12 -2.96
N ILE A 287 -0.74 17.83 -3.31
CA ILE A 287 -2.00 17.10 -3.56
C ILE A 287 -2.61 16.64 -2.22
N LEU A 288 -1.79 16.15 -1.29
CA LEU A 288 -2.26 15.63 -0.01
C LEU A 288 -2.79 16.73 0.92
N LYS A 289 -2.14 17.90 0.95
CA LYS A 289 -2.47 18.98 1.90
C LYS A 289 -3.91 19.51 1.77
N PRO A 290 -4.40 19.90 0.56
CA PRO A 290 -5.78 20.35 0.38
C PRO A 290 -6.82 19.28 0.73
N TYR A 291 -6.46 17.99 0.64
CA TYR A 291 -7.31 16.89 1.01
C TYR A 291 -7.41 16.75 2.54
N ALA A 292 -6.28 16.80 3.24
CA ALA A 292 -6.22 16.69 4.70
C ALA A 292 -6.90 17.87 5.43
N GLU A 293 -6.80 19.08 4.89
CA GLU A 293 -7.39 20.29 5.49
C GLU A 293 -8.93 20.35 5.38
N ARG A 294 -9.52 19.62 4.43
CA ARG A 294 -10.98 19.57 4.30
C ARG A 294 -11.53 18.52 5.26
N LYS A 295 -12.11 18.99 6.37
CA LYS A 295 -13.01 18.20 7.22
C LYS A 295 -14.11 17.59 6.35
N THR A 296 -13.91 16.34 5.94
CA THR A 296 -14.88 15.38 5.42
C THR A 296 -16.23 15.99 5.07
N THR A 297 -16.28 16.70 3.94
CA THR A 297 -17.55 16.77 3.21
C THR A 297 -17.89 15.32 2.89
N LYS A 298 -19.09 14.87 3.28
CA LYS A 298 -19.56 13.49 3.09
C LYS A 298 -19.40 13.09 1.63
N TYR A 299 -18.25 12.56 1.25
CA TYR A 299 -18.15 11.75 0.07
C TYR A 299 -18.89 10.47 0.42
N PHE A 300 -20.01 10.25 -0.26
CA PHE A 300 -20.80 9.04 -0.13
C PHE A 300 -20.02 7.90 -0.79
N PHE A 301 -19.04 7.38 -0.08
CA PHE A 301 -18.51 6.06 -0.33
C PHE A 301 -19.57 5.06 0.12
N ASP A 302 -19.95 4.15 -0.77
CA ASP A 302 -20.75 3.00 -0.38
C ASP A 302 -19.83 1.96 0.26
N ALA A 303 -20.42 1.00 0.98
CA ALA A 303 -19.65 -0.04 1.67
C ALA A 303 -18.74 -0.82 0.70
N GLU A 304 -19.19 -1.03 -0.54
CA GLU A 304 -18.42 -1.74 -1.57
C GLU A 304 -17.15 -0.98 -1.97
N ASP A 305 -17.23 0.33 -2.24
CA ASP A 305 -16.05 1.15 -2.56
C ASP A 305 -15.06 1.18 -1.39
N SER A 306 -15.55 1.31 -0.16
CA SER A 306 -14.71 1.25 1.04
C SER A 306 -14.00 -0.09 1.16
N GLN A 307 -14.71 -1.22 0.99
CA GLN A 307 -14.11 -2.56 0.98
C GLN A 307 -13.02 -2.71 -0.09
N LEU A 308 -13.30 -2.25 -1.32
CA LEU A 308 -12.34 -2.30 -2.43
C LEU A 308 -11.07 -1.51 -2.13
N VAL A 309 -11.20 -0.33 -1.51
CA VAL A 309 -10.06 0.50 -1.12
C VAL A 309 -9.23 -0.16 -0.01
N PHE A 310 -9.87 -0.77 0.99
CA PHE A 310 -9.15 -1.53 2.03
C PHE A 310 -8.45 -2.77 1.48
N HIS A 311 -9.07 -3.47 0.50
CA HIS A 311 -8.41 -4.55 -0.21
C HIS A 311 -7.19 -4.06 -1.00
N ALA A 312 -7.31 -2.96 -1.74
CA ALA A 312 -6.20 -2.36 -2.47
C ALA A 312 -5.05 -1.94 -1.54
N TYR A 313 -5.37 -1.35 -0.38
CA TYR A 313 -4.39 -1.03 0.66
C TYR A 313 -3.65 -2.29 1.15
N ALA A 314 -4.40 -3.32 1.55
CA ALA A 314 -3.80 -4.56 2.04
C ALA A 314 -2.96 -5.25 0.96
N ASP A 315 -3.49 -5.36 -0.27
CA ASP A 315 -2.78 -5.93 -1.42
C ASP A 315 -1.45 -5.20 -1.64
N ARG A 316 -1.46 -3.86 -1.65
CA ARG A 316 -0.26 -3.04 -1.87
C ARG A 316 0.83 -3.26 -0.83
N LEU A 317 0.46 -3.36 0.46
CA LEU A 317 1.41 -3.61 1.54
C LEU A 317 1.98 -5.03 1.52
N MET A 318 1.23 -5.97 0.94
CA MET A 318 1.57 -7.39 0.85
C MET A 318 2.31 -7.75 -0.44
N VAL A 319 2.44 -6.82 -1.41
CA VAL A 319 3.20 -7.07 -2.64
C VAL A 319 4.63 -7.49 -2.27
N LEU A 320 4.94 -8.76 -2.58
CA LEU A 320 6.25 -9.33 -2.31
C LEU A 320 7.30 -8.62 -3.19
N PRO A 321 8.47 -8.26 -2.63
CA PRO A 321 9.55 -7.70 -3.42
C PRO A 321 10.01 -8.74 -4.45
N GLY A 322 9.91 -8.43 -5.74
CA GLY A 322 10.29 -9.38 -6.80
C GLY A 322 10.00 -8.93 -8.24
N THR A 323 9.08 -7.98 -8.45
CA THR A 323 8.85 -7.37 -9.77
C THR A 323 9.55 -6.01 -9.82
N GLY A 324 10.33 -5.73 -10.87
CA GLY A 324 11.01 -4.44 -11.05
C GLY A 324 10.06 -3.24 -11.03
N LEU A 325 8.80 -3.46 -11.38
CA LEU A 325 7.70 -2.47 -11.39
C LEU A 325 7.27 -1.96 -10.01
N HIS A 326 7.48 -2.73 -8.93
CA HIS A 326 6.96 -2.37 -7.61
C HIS A 326 7.99 -2.52 -6.51
N SER A 327 8.39 -1.38 -5.95
CA SER A 327 9.07 -1.35 -4.67
C SER A 327 8.14 -1.90 -3.58
N ARG A 328 8.72 -2.59 -2.59
CA ARG A 328 8.00 -2.92 -1.35
C ARG A 328 7.45 -1.64 -0.73
N ALA A 329 6.19 -1.63 -0.31
CA ALA A 329 5.61 -0.49 0.41
C ALA A 329 6.38 -0.23 1.72
N SER A 330 6.69 1.04 1.99
CA SER A 330 7.27 1.49 3.26
C SER A 330 6.16 1.89 4.24
N CYS A 331 6.51 1.99 5.52
CA CYS A 331 5.60 2.53 6.54
C CYS A 331 5.22 3.99 6.24
N THR A 332 6.10 4.77 5.61
CA THR A 332 5.77 6.14 5.16
C THR A 332 4.60 6.12 4.19
N LEU A 333 4.69 5.29 3.14
CA LEU A 333 3.60 5.13 2.17
C LEU A 333 2.34 4.56 2.82
N ALA A 334 2.48 3.59 3.72
CA ALA A 334 1.34 3.03 4.45
C ALA A 334 0.60 4.11 5.26
N ILE A 335 1.32 5.05 5.87
CA ILE A 335 0.73 6.18 6.61
C ILE A 335 0.02 7.16 5.68
N GLU A 336 0.63 7.49 4.54
CA GLU A 336 0.01 8.36 3.53
C GLU A 336 -1.32 7.77 3.05
N MET A 337 -1.33 6.47 2.73
CA MET A 337 -2.55 5.75 2.38
C MET A 337 -3.56 5.71 3.53
N LEU A 338 -3.10 5.56 4.77
CA LEU A 338 -3.96 5.53 5.95
C LEU A 338 -4.76 6.82 6.14
N GLN A 339 -4.15 7.97 5.92
CA GLN A 339 -4.84 9.26 6.00
C GLN A 339 -6.05 9.32 5.06
N TYR A 340 -5.97 8.62 3.93
CA TYR A 340 -7.06 8.51 2.97
C TYR A 340 -8.12 7.47 3.35
N ILE A 341 -7.70 6.27 3.78
CA ILE A 341 -8.63 5.15 3.99
C ILE A 341 -9.28 5.13 5.38
N GLN A 342 -8.65 5.72 6.39
CA GLN A 342 -9.16 5.66 7.76
C GLN A 342 -10.59 6.25 7.87
N PRO A 343 -10.92 7.39 7.23
CA PRO A 343 -12.30 7.90 7.20
C PRO A 343 -13.31 7.02 6.45
N LEU A 344 -12.86 6.00 5.72
CA LEU A 344 -13.70 5.07 4.94
C LEU A 344 -14.13 3.83 5.73
N ALA A 345 -13.58 3.62 6.93
CA ALA A 345 -14.02 2.57 7.84
C ALA A 345 -15.47 2.85 8.27
N THR A 346 -16.41 2.17 7.60
CA THR A 346 -17.85 2.33 7.74
C THR A 346 -18.50 0.94 7.81
N ASP A 347 -19.76 0.87 8.23
CA ASP A 347 -20.52 -0.38 8.29
C ASP A 347 -20.42 -1.13 6.95
N GLY A 348 -20.02 -2.40 7.00
CA GLY A 348 -19.70 -3.24 5.84
C GLY A 348 -18.20 -3.47 5.64
N CYS A 349 -17.29 -2.68 6.23
CA CYS A 349 -15.85 -2.90 6.12
C CYS A 349 -15.31 -4.00 7.06
N GLU A 350 -16.13 -4.64 7.87
CA GLU A 350 -15.68 -5.55 8.93
C GLU A 350 -14.90 -6.75 8.37
N ASP A 351 -15.29 -7.26 7.21
CA ASP A 351 -14.66 -8.41 6.56
C ASP A 351 -13.23 -8.13 6.06
N VAL A 352 -12.89 -6.87 5.80
CA VAL A 352 -11.62 -6.48 5.17
C VAL A 352 -10.58 -5.98 6.17
N LEU A 353 -11.01 -5.51 7.34
CA LEU A 353 -10.13 -4.95 8.37
C LEU A 353 -9.10 -5.94 8.93
N PRO A 354 -9.42 -7.22 9.21
CA PRO A 354 -8.41 -8.18 9.69
C PRO A 354 -7.24 -8.32 8.73
N ARG A 355 -7.53 -8.35 7.41
CA ARG A 355 -6.52 -8.42 6.37
C ARG A 355 -5.67 -7.14 6.31
N ALA A 356 -6.29 -5.98 6.45
CA ALA A 356 -5.59 -4.70 6.51
C ALA A 356 -4.66 -4.61 7.73
N ILE A 357 -5.13 -5.00 8.93
CA ILE A 357 -4.32 -5.07 10.16
C ILE A 357 -3.08 -5.94 9.95
N ARG A 358 -3.27 -7.16 9.41
CA ARG A 358 -2.19 -8.10 9.10
C ARG A 358 -1.14 -7.43 8.20
N ALA A 359 -1.60 -6.87 7.08
CA ALA A 359 -0.74 -6.22 6.10
C ALA A 359 0.05 -5.02 6.67
N THR A 360 -0.59 -4.22 7.53
CA THR A 360 0.07 -3.11 8.23
C THR A 360 1.20 -3.62 9.15
N ILE A 361 0.99 -4.71 9.89
CA ILE A 361 2.02 -5.26 10.78
C ILE A 361 3.19 -5.84 9.98
N GLN A 362 2.90 -6.55 8.89
CA GLN A 362 3.94 -7.06 8.00
C GLN A 362 4.74 -5.96 7.30
N CYS A 363 4.10 -4.83 6.97
CA CYS A 363 4.78 -3.64 6.49
C CYS A 363 5.77 -3.10 7.53
N MET A 364 5.36 -3.01 8.79
CA MET A 364 6.24 -2.60 9.90
C MET A 364 7.44 -3.52 10.07
N TRP A 365 7.24 -4.84 10.03
CA TRP A 365 8.33 -5.81 10.04
C TRP A 365 9.32 -5.59 8.89
N GLY A 366 8.78 -5.30 7.71
CA GLY A 366 9.57 -4.98 6.53
C GLY A 366 10.54 -3.85 6.71
N ASP A 367 10.03 -2.72 7.19
CA ASP A 367 10.84 -1.54 7.42
C ASP A 367 11.85 -1.73 8.55
N LEU A 368 11.47 -2.48 9.60
CA LEU A 368 12.39 -2.84 10.67
C LEU A 368 13.59 -3.63 10.14
N VAL A 369 13.34 -4.63 9.28
CA VAL A 369 14.39 -5.47 8.68
C VAL A 369 15.21 -4.68 7.65
N ALA A 370 14.56 -3.85 6.82
CA ALA A 370 15.25 -3.09 5.78
C ALA A 370 16.19 -2.02 6.36
N GLY A 371 15.88 -1.47 7.53
CA GLY A 371 16.78 -0.58 8.25
C GLY A 371 17.05 0.78 7.59
N LYS A 372 16.26 1.17 6.57
CA LYS A 372 16.53 2.34 5.72
C LYS A 372 16.25 3.69 6.38
N SER A 373 15.23 3.76 7.24
CA SER A 373 14.83 4.99 7.94
C SER A 373 15.58 5.17 9.26
N SER A 374 15.68 6.41 9.72
CA SER A 374 16.21 6.69 11.05
C SER A 374 15.31 6.06 12.12
N LEU A 375 15.91 5.71 13.26
CA LEU A 375 15.17 5.13 14.39
C LEU A 375 14.00 6.02 14.85
N ALA A 376 14.19 7.34 14.91
CA ALA A 376 13.16 8.27 15.37
C ALA A 376 11.96 8.31 14.40
N GLU A 377 12.23 8.37 13.10
CA GLU A 377 11.19 8.30 12.05
C GLU A 377 10.45 6.97 12.11
N ARG A 378 11.18 5.85 12.22
CA ARG A 378 10.56 4.52 12.29
C ARG A 378 9.61 4.39 13.48
N VAL A 379 10.01 4.90 14.65
CA VAL A 379 9.14 4.90 15.82
C VAL A 379 7.90 5.77 15.61
N SER A 380 8.06 6.98 15.06
CA SER A 380 6.94 7.85 14.71
C SER A 380 5.97 7.15 13.76
N HIS A 381 6.51 6.46 12.74
CA HIS A 381 5.70 5.72 11.78
C HIS A 381 4.94 4.57 12.44
N PHE A 382 5.62 3.74 13.23
CA PHE A 382 4.98 2.62 13.92
C PHE A 382 3.89 3.10 14.87
N HIS A 383 4.10 4.22 15.56
CA HIS A 383 3.09 4.80 16.43
C HIS A 383 1.81 5.17 15.66
N GLN A 384 1.93 5.82 14.50
CA GLN A 384 0.79 6.18 13.66
C GLN A 384 0.05 4.95 13.12
N LEU A 385 0.80 3.93 12.67
CA LEU A 385 0.23 2.67 12.20
C LEU A 385 -0.49 1.90 13.33
N LEU A 386 0.08 1.85 14.53
CA LEU A 386 -0.55 1.24 15.70
C LEU A 386 -1.82 1.97 16.12
N HIS A 387 -1.85 3.30 16.02
CA HIS A 387 -3.05 4.08 16.29
C HIS A 387 -4.16 3.78 15.26
N ALA A 388 -3.82 3.58 13.99
CA ALA A 388 -4.78 3.13 12.98
C ALA A 388 -5.34 1.73 13.30
N ILE A 389 -4.47 0.78 13.69
CA ILE A 389 -4.88 -0.56 14.13
C ILE A 389 -5.83 -0.47 15.33
N GLU A 390 -5.49 0.32 16.35
CA GLU A 390 -6.34 0.57 17.52
C GLU A 390 -7.71 1.10 17.10
N HIS A 391 -7.76 2.06 16.18
CA HIS A 391 -9.00 2.65 15.68
C HIS A 391 -9.87 1.60 14.95
N TRP A 392 -9.29 0.76 14.10
CA TRP A 392 -10.03 -0.29 13.40
C TRP A 392 -10.56 -1.38 14.33
N ILE A 393 -9.79 -1.74 15.36
CA ILE A 393 -10.26 -2.66 16.40
C ILE A 393 -11.41 -2.03 17.19
N GLY A 394 -11.32 -0.73 17.52
CA GLY A 394 -12.41 0.03 18.13
C GLY A 394 -13.68 0.03 17.27
N PHE A 395 -13.53 0.25 15.97
CA PHE A 395 -14.65 0.17 15.02
C PHE A 395 -15.30 -1.24 15.00
N LEU A 396 -14.49 -2.30 14.88
CA LEU A 396 -14.98 -3.69 14.95
C LEU A 396 -15.65 -4.01 16.30
N ALA A 397 -15.17 -3.41 17.38
CA ALA A 397 -15.71 -3.55 18.74
C ALA A 397 -17.05 -2.85 18.94
N GLU A 398 -17.31 -1.75 18.23
CA GLU A 398 -18.60 -1.06 18.27
C GLU A 398 -19.66 -1.83 17.46
N GLY A 399 -19.25 -2.50 16.38
CA GLY A 399 -20.11 -3.34 15.52
C GLY A 399 -20.46 -4.75 16.04
N VAL A 400 -20.19 -5.06 17.32
CA VAL A 400 -20.13 -6.43 17.90
C VAL A 400 -21.36 -7.32 17.70
N LYS A 401 -22.54 -6.78 17.37
CA LYS A 401 -23.71 -7.63 17.04
C LYS A 401 -23.51 -8.46 15.77
N HIS A 402 -22.73 -7.96 14.81
CA HIS A 402 -22.54 -8.59 13.50
C HIS A 402 -21.05 -8.83 13.16
N ALA A 403 -20.12 -8.17 13.87
CA ALA A 403 -18.70 -8.16 13.55
C ALA A 403 -17.81 -9.04 14.44
N ARG A 404 -18.38 -9.84 15.36
CA ARG A 404 -17.60 -10.52 16.41
C ARG A 404 -16.53 -11.46 15.85
N ASP A 405 -16.85 -12.24 14.82
CA ASP A 405 -15.90 -13.18 14.23
C ASP A 405 -14.75 -12.43 13.54
N ARG A 406 -15.06 -11.32 12.85
CA ARG A 406 -14.05 -10.45 12.23
C ARG A 406 -13.18 -9.73 13.24
N LEU A 407 -13.75 -9.31 14.36
CA LEU A 407 -12.96 -8.80 15.46
C LEU A 407 -11.98 -9.84 16.00
N ILE A 408 -12.43 -11.09 16.18
CA ILE A 408 -11.56 -12.19 16.57
C ILE A 408 -10.46 -12.38 15.54
N GLU A 409 -10.77 -12.42 14.24
CA GLU A 409 -9.75 -12.48 13.18
C GLU A 409 -8.76 -11.31 13.22
N GLY A 410 -9.21 -10.10 13.53
CA GLY A 410 -8.35 -8.93 13.70
C GLY A 410 -7.41 -9.06 14.90
N ILE A 411 -7.89 -9.61 16.02
CA ILE A 411 -7.07 -9.95 17.19
C ILE A 411 -6.06 -11.03 16.83
N GLU A 412 -6.49 -12.06 16.10
CA GLU A 412 -5.62 -13.15 15.64
C GLU A 412 -4.51 -12.63 14.74
N ALA A 413 -4.81 -11.73 13.81
CA ALA A 413 -3.79 -11.07 12.98
C ALA A 413 -2.72 -10.36 13.82
N VAL A 414 -3.07 -9.74 14.95
CA VAL A 414 -2.10 -9.09 15.86
C VAL A 414 -1.18 -10.11 16.55
N PHE A 415 -1.70 -11.28 16.93
CA PHE A 415 -0.90 -12.35 17.54
C PHE A 415 -0.05 -13.11 16.52
N GLU A 416 -0.62 -13.46 15.37
CA GLU A 416 0.03 -14.21 14.29
C GLU A 416 1.19 -13.43 13.69
N GLU A 417 1.03 -12.12 13.47
CA GLU A 417 2.09 -11.25 12.96
C GLU A 417 3.05 -10.77 14.05
N GLU A 418 2.98 -11.37 15.24
CA GLU A 418 3.86 -11.15 16.37
C GLU A 418 4.11 -9.67 16.70
N LEU A 419 3.05 -8.84 16.75
CA LEU A 419 3.16 -7.39 17.01
C LEU A 419 3.98 -7.07 18.28
N VAL A 420 3.85 -7.90 19.31
CA VAL A 420 4.60 -7.74 20.57
C VAL A 420 6.11 -7.96 20.35
N ASN A 421 6.50 -8.94 19.51
CA ASN A 421 7.90 -9.14 19.13
C ASN A 421 8.46 -7.98 18.31
N LEU A 422 7.67 -7.46 17.38
CA LEU A 422 8.03 -6.28 16.59
C LEU A 422 8.37 -5.11 17.52
N VAL A 423 7.50 -4.82 18.48
CA VAL A 423 7.67 -3.69 19.40
C VAL A 423 8.82 -3.93 20.36
N MET A 424 8.99 -5.13 20.91
CA MET A 424 10.15 -5.45 21.75
C MET A 424 11.47 -5.28 21.00
N ARG A 425 11.55 -5.76 19.75
CA ARG A 425 12.73 -5.58 18.91
C ARG A 425 13.02 -4.10 18.67
N MET A 426 11.96 -3.31 18.45
CA MET A 426 12.10 -1.86 18.31
C MET A 426 12.59 -1.19 19.61
N LEU A 427 12.05 -1.58 20.76
CA LEU A 427 12.49 -1.08 22.08
C LEU A 427 13.97 -1.41 22.34
N LEU A 428 14.42 -2.60 21.96
CA LEU A 428 15.82 -2.99 22.07
C LEU A 428 16.72 -2.10 21.21
N GLU A 429 16.34 -1.81 19.96
CA GLU A 429 17.06 -0.89 19.07
C GLU A 429 17.10 0.55 19.61
N ILE A 430 15.98 1.06 20.16
CA ILE A 430 15.93 2.40 20.76
C ILE A 430 16.99 2.56 21.85
N CYS A 431 17.12 1.54 22.70
CA CYS A 431 18.00 1.58 23.84
C CYS A 431 19.49 1.42 23.50
N VAL A 432 19.86 1.05 22.26
CA VAL A 432 21.27 0.93 21.82
C VAL A 432 21.99 2.27 21.81
N THR A 433 21.26 3.34 21.54
CA THR A 433 21.85 4.62 21.15
C THR A 433 22.04 5.57 22.35
N ASN A 434 23.07 5.27 23.15
CA ASN A 434 23.42 5.74 24.51
C ASN A 434 23.69 7.26 24.72
N LYS A 435 22.92 8.18 24.12
CA LYS A 435 23.02 9.64 24.38
C LYS A 435 21.71 10.16 25.00
N LYS A 436 21.87 10.85 26.14
CA LYS A 436 20.87 11.30 27.12
C LYS A 436 19.60 11.95 26.52
N SER A 437 18.45 11.55 27.10
CA SER A 437 17.17 12.25 27.39
C SER A 437 15.99 12.41 26.39
N PRO A 438 16.08 12.35 25.04
CA PRO A 438 14.88 12.34 24.18
C PRO A 438 14.25 10.96 23.95
N LYS A 439 14.98 9.87 24.18
CA LYS A 439 14.63 8.54 23.63
C LYS A 439 13.70 7.70 24.51
N GLN A 440 13.60 8.03 25.79
CA GLN A 440 12.68 7.35 26.70
C GLN A 440 11.22 7.70 26.38
N ALA A 441 10.93 8.97 26.08
CA ALA A 441 9.61 9.41 25.61
C ALA A 441 9.18 8.67 24.34
N VAL A 442 10.11 8.45 23.41
CA VAL A 442 9.88 7.72 22.15
C VAL A 442 9.49 6.26 22.40
N ALA A 443 10.18 5.57 23.33
CA ALA A 443 9.83 4.21 23.72
C ALA A 443 8.47 4.14 24.44
N GLU A 444 8.18 5.11 25.31
CA GLU A 444 6.91 5.22 26.03
C GLU A 444 5.73 5.40 25.08
N THR A 445 5.88 6.17 24.00
CA THR A 445 4.87 6.36 22.96
C THR A 445 4.48 5.04 22.28
N LEU A 446 5.45 4.19 21.92
CA LEU A 446 5.17 2.86 21.33
C LEU A 446 4.51 1.92 22.34
N ILE A 447 5.04 1.87 23.56
CA ILE A 447 4.48 1.04 24.63
C ILE A 447 3.03 1.43 24.88
N HIS A 448 2.74 2.73 24.92
CA HIS A 448 1.39 3.25 25.12
C HIS A 448 0.44 2.82 24.00
N ALA A 449 0.86 2.95 22.74
CA ALA A 449 0.04 2.57 21.59
C ALA A 449 -0.35 1.08 21.61
N VAL A 450 0.61 0.18 21.83
CA VAL A 450 0.32 -1.27 21.91
C VAL A 450 -0.57 -1.59 23.12
N ILE A 451 -0.30 -0.96 24.26
CA ILE A 451 -1.14 -1.13 25.46
C ILE A 451 -2.57 -0.68 25.18
N ALA A 452 -2.78 0.41 24.44
CA ALA A 452 -4.10 0.88 24.06
C ALA A 452 -4.82 -0.15 23.17
N THR A 453 -4.11 -0.74 22.19
CA THR A 453 -4.61 -1.86 21.37
C THR A 453 -5.06 -3.05 22.23
N PHE A 454 -4.23 -3.52 23.18
CA PHE A 454 -4.58 -4.65 24.05
C PHE A 454 -5.71 -4.32 25.04
N ARG A 455 -5.81 -3.08 25.49
CA ARG A 455 -6.97 -2.61 26.28
C ARG A 455 -8.24 -2.63 25.45
N ALA A 456 -8.15 -2.27 24.17
CA ALA A 456 -9.28 -2.40 23.25
C ALA A 456 -9.71 -3.88 23.15
N PHE A 457 -8.79 -4.83 23.02
CA PHE A 457 -9.12 -6.26 23.04
C PHE A 457 -9.87 -6.70 24.30
N LYS A 458 -9.36 -6.32 25.48
CA LYS A 458 -9.95 -6.70 26.78
C LYS A 458 -11.40 -6.24 26.93
N LYS A 459 -11.79 -5.13 26.28
CA LYS A 459 -13.17 -4.64 26.33
C LYS A 459 -14.15 -5.54 25.59
N VAL A 460 -13.68 -6.39 24.68
CA VAL A 460 -14.55 -7.08 23.72
C VAL A 460 -14.47 -8.60 23.79
N VAL A 461 -13.28 -9.14 24.07
CA VAL A 461 -13.11 -10.59 24.25
C VAL A 461 -12.90 -10.93 25.72
N SER A 462 -13.27 -12.16 26.08
CA SER A 462 -13.09 -12.64 27.46
C SER A 462 -11.60 -12.68 27.83
N SER A 463 -11.28 -12.41 29.10
CA SER A 463 -9.91 -12.55 29.60
C SER A 463 -9.35 -13.96 29.37
N ALA A 464 -10.18 -15.01 29.47
CA ALA A 464 -9.75 -16.39 29.24
C ALA A 464 -9.21 -16.60 27.80
N TYR A 465 -9.87 -16.02 26.80
CA TYR A 465 -9.42 -16.06 25.41
C TYR A 465 -8.05 -15.39 25.25
N LEU A 466 -7.90 -14.17 25.79
CA LEU A 466 -6.64 -13.43 25.71
C LEU A 466 -5.51 -14.13 26.47
N GLN A 467 -5.80 -14.74 27.62
CA GLN A 467 -4.83 -15.56 28.37
C GLN A 467 -4.36 -16.76 27.56
N GLN A 468 -5.28 -17.45 26.88
CA GLN A 468 -4.93 -18.59 26.05
C GLN A 468 -3.99 -18.19 24.90
N ARG A 469 -4.33 -17.13 24.15
CA ARG A 469 -3.47 -16.64 23.05
C ARG A 469 -2.13 -16.12 23.57
N PHE A 470 -2.15 -15.39 24.68
CA PHE A 470 -0.93 -14.95 25.36
C PHE A 470 -0.02 -16.14 25.75
N HIS A 471 -0.57 -17.21 26.33
CA HIS A 471 0.21 -18.41 26.68
C HIS A 471 0.82 -19.11 25.46
N GLN A 472 0.17 -19.02 24.29
CA GLN A 472 0.72 -19.57 23.05
C GLN A 472 1.87 -18.72 22.51
N SER A 473 1.83 -17.40 22.69
CA SER A 473 2.85 -16.47 22.15
C SER A 473 4.00 -16.16 23.11
N ILE A 474 3.81 -16.29 24.43
CA ILE A 474 4.82 -15.89 25.43
C ILE A 474 6.18 -16.57 25.24
N PHE A 475 6.20 -17.84 24.82
CA PHE A 475 7.46 -18.56 24.59
C PHE A 475 8.28 -17.91 23.48
N ASN A 476 7.65 -17.51 22.37
CA ASN A 476 8.33 -16.79 21.30
C ASN A 476 8.87 -15.44 21.79
N TRP A 477 8.09 -14.74 22.61
CA TRP A 477 8.46 -13.43 23.15
C TRP A 477 9.67 -13.50 24.07
N VAL A 478 9.67 -14.47 24.98
CA VAL A 478 10.81 -14.72 25.88
C VAL A 478 12.02 -15.15 25.06
N THR A 479 11.87 -16.09 24.12
CA THR A 479 12.97 -16.55 23.25
C THR A 479 13.60 -15.40 22.46
N LEU A 480 12.82 -14.44 21.95
CA LEU A 480 13.35 -13.24 21.30
C LEU A 480 14.26 -12.44 22.26
N LEU A 481 13.81 -12.19 23.49
CA LEU A 481 14.59 -11.46 24.49
C LEU A 481 15.87 -12.20 24.88
N VAL A 482 15.79 -13.53 25.00
CA VAL A 482 16.93 -14.43 25.27
C VAL A 482 17.99 -14.32 24.18
N ASN A 483 17.57 -14.48 22.93
CA ASN A 483 18.47 -14.50 21.78
C ASN A 483 19.13 -13.11 21.61
N SER A 484 18.35 -12.05 21.81
CA SER A 484 18.84 -10.68 21.76
C SER A 484 19.87 -10.37 22.86
N HIS A 485 19.75 -10.99 24.03
CA HIS A 485 20.74 -10.85 25.11
C HIS A 485 22.09 -11.46 24.72
N SER A 486 22.06 -12.62 24.05
CA SER A 486 23.25 -13.38 23.66
C SER A 486 24.06 -12.68 22.55
N THR A 487 23.42 -11.85 21.73
CA THR A 487 24.05 -11.19 20.57
C THR A 487 24.61 -9.79 20.84
N VAL A 488 24.24 -9.13 21.95
CA VAL A 488 24.64 -7.74 22.24
C VAL A 488 25.76 -7.70 23.29
N ALA A 489 26.85 -6.97 23.04
CA ALA A 489 28.00 -6.89 23.95
C ALA A 489 27.62 -6.45 25.39
N LEU A 490 28.18 -7.15 26.40
CA LEU A 490 27.80 -7.12 27.83
C LEU A 490 27.76 -5.73 28.53
N VAL A 491 28.31 -4.67 27.92
CA VAL A 491 28.67 -3.44 28.63
C VAL A 491 27.52 -2.42 28.78
N THR A 492 26.34 -2.63 28.18
CA THR A 492 25.23 -1.64 28.19
C THR A 492 23.83 -2.20 28.60
N HIS A 493 23.81 -3.32 29.34
CA HIS A 493 22.66 -4.24 29.39
C HIS A 493 21.46 -3.97 30.33
N PRO A 494 21.57 -3.45 31.57
CA PRO A 494 20.48 -3.60 32.54
C PRO A 494 19.19 -2.84 32.20
N SER A 495 19.29 -1.68 31.55
CA SER A 495 18.14 -0.80 31.30
C SER A 495 17.26 -1.25 30.12
N ARG A 496 17.84 -1.86 29.08
CA ARG A 496 17.10 -2.25 27.87
C ARG A 496 16.12 -3.38 28.14
N TRP A 497 16.64 -4.39 28.84
CA TRP A 497 15.88 -5.57 29.23
C TRP A 497 14.78 -5.20 30.21
N ALA A 498 15.06 -4.31 31.16
CA ALA A 498 14.06 -3.83 32.12
C ALA A 498 12.86 -3.14 31.42
N ILE A 499 13.09 -2.40 30.33
CA ILE A 499 12.00 -1.77 29.57
C ILE A 499 11.14 -2.82 28.87
N CYS A 500 11.75 -3.83 28.24
CA CYS A 500 10.99 -4.89 27.56
C CYS A 500 10.22 -5.77 28.55
N LEU A 501 10.82 -6.13 29.69
CA LEU A 501 10.14 -6.85 30.76
C LEU A 501 9.00 -6.02 31.36
N SER A 502 9.21 -4.73 31.60
CA SER A 502 8.15 -3.82 32.07
C SER A 502 7.00 -3.74 31.06
N PHE A 503 7.31 -3.67 29.76
CA PHE A 503 6.32 -3.72 28.69
C PHE A 503 5.52 -5.03 28.72
N LEU A 504 6.19 -6.18 28.79
CA LEU A 504 5.53 -7.49 28.88
C LEU A 504 4.67 -7.62 30.14
N SER A 505 5.14 -7.16 31.30
CA SER A 505 4.34 -7.13 32.54
C SER A 505 3.03 -6.35 32.37
N LYS A 506 3.07 -5.21 31.66
CA LYS A 506 1.85 -4.44 31.37
C LYS A 506 0.89 -5.21 30.46
N ILE A 507 1.41 -5.90 29.44
CA ILE A 507 0.58 -6.76 28.57
C ILE A 507 -0.05 -7.91 29.38
N VAL A 508 0.73 -8.58 30.23
CA VAL A 508 0.26 -9.65 31.13
C VAL A 508 -0.89 -9.18 32.01
N ASN A 509 -0.74 -8.02 32.66
CA ASN A 509 -1.78 -7.44 33.50
C ASN A 509 -3.07 -7.17 32.70
N ILE A 510 -2.95 -6.65 31.47
CA ILE A 510 -4.10 -6.39 30.61
C ILE A 510 -4.83 -7.69 30.29
N VAL A 511 -4.12 -8.76 29.90
CA VAL A 511 -4.74 -10.07 29.61
C VAL A 511 -5.24 -10.79 30.88
N GLY A 512 -5.01 -10.23 32.07
CA GLY A 512 -5.49 -10.76 33.35
C GLY A 512 -4.55 -11.80 33.98
N GLY A 513 -3.29 -11.81 33.58
CA GLY A 513 -2.23 -12.53 34.28
C GLY A 513 -1.62 -11.70 35.41
N ASP A 514 -0.68 -12.31 36.12
CA ASP A 514 0.03 -11.70 37.24
C ASP A 514 1.14 -10.74 36.73
N GLU A 515 0.99 -9.44 36.98
CA GLU A 515 1.97 -8.41 36.60
C GLU A 515 3.37 -8.69 37.17
N GLY A 516 3.43 -9.41 38.30
CA GLY A 516 4.66 -9.83 38.95
C GLY A 516 5.46 -10.90 38.20
N MET A 517 4.90 -11.48 37.14
CA MET A 517 5.54 -12.58 36.38
C MET A 517 6.94 -12.22 35.84
N PHE A 518 7.20 -10.94 35.58
CA PHE A 518 8.49 -10.44 35.09
C PHE A 518 9.17 -9.42 36.05
N SER A 519 8.60 -9.16 37.24
CA SER A 519 9.14 -8.15 38.18
C SER A 519 10.17 -8.71 39.16
N GLU A 520 10.17 -10.03 39.39
CA GLU A 520 11.07 -10.67 40.35
C GLU A 520 12.43 -11.02 39.74
N ARG A 521 13.48 -10.38 40.25
CA ARG A 521 14.85 -10.74 39.88
C ARG A 521 15.22 -12.08 40.50
N CYS A 522 15.72 -12.99 39.67
CA CYS A 522 16.38 -14.17 40.20
C CYS A 522 17.59 -13.74 41.06
N GLY A 523 17.66 -14.25 42.29
CA GLY A 523 18.75 -14.11 43.23
C GLY A 523 20.05 -14.78 42.77
N ASN A 524 20.03 -15.55 41.67
CA ASN A 524 21.25 -15.87 40.95
C ASN A 524 21.62 -14.69 40.05
N PRO A 525 22.70 -13.94 40.34
CA PRO A 525 23.13 -12.78 39.55
C PRO A 525 23.59 -13.15 38.14
N ARG A 526 23.73 -14.46 37.85
CA ARG A 526 24.02 -15.02 36.54
C ARG A 526 22.83 -15.77 35.94
N CYS A 527 21.61 -15.71 36.54
CA CYS A 527 20.42 -16.26 35.89
C CYS A 527 20.20 -15.46 34.61
N PRO A 528 20.25 -16.11 33.43
CA PRO A 528 19.99 -15.42 32.18
C PRO A 528 18.51 -15.00 32.05
N PHE A 529 17.60 -15.56 32.88
CA PHE A 529 16.14 -15.35 32.81
C PHE A 529 15.49 -15.09 34.18
N PRO A 530 15.53 -13.87 34.71
CA PRO A 530 14.77 -13.52 35.92
C PRO A 530 13.28 -13.40 35.59
N THR A 531 12.62 -14.54 35.37
CA THR A 531 11.16 -14.63 35.23
C THR A 531 10.66 -15.65 36.24
N LYS A 532 9.47 -15.38 36.79
CA LYS A 532 8.78 -16.06 37.90
C LYS A 532 9.58 -17.10 38.71
N VAL A 533 9.72 -16.79 39.98
CA VAL A 533 10.47 -17.55 40.95
C VAL A 533 9.77 -18.87 41.27
N THR A 534 10.45 -19.99 41.02
CA THR A 534 9.96 -21.32 41.41
C THR A 534 10.55 -21.80 42.74
N TYR A 535 11.63 -21.18 43.21
CA TYR A 535 12.38 -21.62 44.40
C TYR A 535 12.76 -20.41 45.27
N ALA A 536 12.57 -20.50 46.58
CA ALA A 536 12.92 -19.42 47.52
C ALA A 536 13.84 -19.94 48.64
N ASP A 537 14.83 -19.14 49.04
CA ASP A 537 15.44 -19.20 50.37
C ASP A 537 14.97 -18.01 51.21
N SER A 538 15.21 -18.06 52.53
CA SER A 538 14.98 -16.98 53.50
C SER A 538 15.34 -15.55 53.07
N SER A 539 16.18 -15.34 52.05
CA SER A 539 16.72 -14.05 51.62
C SER A 539 16.76 -13.84 50.10
N SER A 540 16.44 -14.85 49.28
CA SER A 540 16.63 -14.79 47.83
C SER A 540 15.65 -15.69 47.05
N LEU A 541 15.29 -15.25 45.84
CA LEU A 541 14.23 -15.83 45.01
C LEU A 541 14.80 -16.33 43.66
N TYR A 542 14.59 -17.57 43.22
CA TYR A 542 15.24 -18.16 42.05
C TYR A 542 14.29 -18.61 40.92
N CYS A 543 14.66 -18.27 39.68
CA CYS A 543 13.96 -18.56 38.43
C CYS A 543 13.90 -20.07 38.09
N SER A 544 14.85 -20.87 38.57
CA SER A 544 14.90 -22.33 38.36
C SER A 544 15.71 -23.03 39.45
N ARG A 545 15.57 -24.37 39.53
CA ARG A 545 16.38 -25.21 40.42
C ARG A 545 17.87 -25.12 40.09
N GLU A 546 18.24 -25.04 38.81
CA GLU A 546 19.65 -24.84 38.43
C GLU A 546 20.16 -23.48 38.88
N CYS A 547 19.34 -22.43 38.84
CA CYS A 547 19.77 -21.12 39.30
C CYS A 547 19.93 -21.05 40.82
N TYR A 548 19.06 -21.73 41.57
CA TYR A 548 19.25 -21.94 43.00
C TYR A 548 20.55 -22.71 43.29
N ALA A 549 20.76 -23.86 42.62
CA ALA A 549 21.94 -24.69 42.80
C ALA A 549 23.25 -23.97 42.45
N ARG A 550 23.30 -23.26 41.31
CA ARG A 550 24.49 -22.51 40.85
C ARG A 550 24.84 -21.33 41.74
N HIS A 551 23.84 -20.70 42.38
CA HIS A 551 24.09 -19.66 43.38
C HIS A 551 24.66 -20.28 44.67
N TRP A 552 24.10 -21.41 45.09
CA TRP A 552 24.51 -22.13 46.30
C TRP A 552 25.94 -22.70 46.20
N GLU A 553 26.29 -23.35 45.08
CA GLU A 553 27.62 -23.96 44.85
C GLU A 553 28.79 -22.98 44.99
N ARG A 554 28.55 -21.67 44.81
CA ARG A 554 29.58 -20.63 44.96
C ARG A 554 29.62 -19.99 46.33
N ASN A 555 28.48 -19.65 46.92
CA ASN A 555 28.44 -19.05 48.25
C ASN A 555 28.87 -20.05 49.34
N SER A 556 28.72 -21.35 49.07
CA SER A 556 29.27 -22.44 49.89
C SER A 556 30.80 -22.46 49.97
N CYS A 557 31.52 -21.75 49.09
CA CYS A 557 32.99 -21.65 49.14
C CYS A 557 33.52 -20.56 50.08
N GLU A 558 32.70 -19.61 50.53
CA GLU A 558 33.15 -18.53 51.43
C GLU A 558 32.66 -18.68 52.87
N TYR A 559 31.61 -19.48 53.13
CA TYR A 559 31.18 -19.81 54.49
C TYR A 559 30.62 -21.24 54.57
N ALA A 560 31.46 -22.22 54.94
CA ALA A 560 31.26 -23.01 56.16
C ALA A 560 32.20 -24.24 56.25
N PRO A 561 32.69 -24.55 57.47
CA PRO A 561 33.25 -25.86 57.80
C PRO A 561 32.16 -26.94 57.92
N ARG A 562 32.60 -28.18 57.71
CA ARG A 562 31.87 -29.47 57.71
C ARG A 562 30.69 -29.57 58.70
N GLY A 563 29.55 -30.05 58.21
CA GLY A 563 28.43 -30.57 59.01
C GLY A 563 27.47 -31.41 58.17
N LEU A 564 27.14 -32.61 58.67
CA LEU A 564 26.46 -33.74 58.03
C LEU A 564 24.96 -33.54 57.68
N LEU A 565 24.53 -34.26 56.63
CA LEU A 565 23.25 -34.98 56.42
C LEU A 565 21.90 -34.30 56.74
N LEU A 566 21.05 -34.19 55.71
CA LEU A 566 19.63 -34.57 55.76
C LEU A 566 19.08 -34.74 54.33
N ALA A 567 19.34 -35.92 53.76
CA ALA A 567 18.46 -36.51 52.77
C ALA A 567 17.25 -37.12 53.51
N GLU A 568 16.10 -37.22 52.81
CA GLU A 568 14.82 -37.79 53.29
C GLU A 568 13.84 -36.85 54.02
N ARG A 569 13.18 -35.95 53.27
CA ARG A 569 11.76 -35.59 53.50
C ARG A 569 11.17 -34.82 52.31
N ALA A 570 10.86 -35.54 51.23
CA ALA A 570 9.89 -35.10 50.20
C ALA A 570 9.52 -36.26 49.25
N ARG A 571 9.08 -37.39 49.82
CA ARG A 571 8.19 -38.34 49.13
C ARG A 571 6.87 -38.31 49.88
N HIS A 572 6.05 -37.32 49.57
CA HIS A 572 4.59 -37.34 49.69
C HIS A 572 4.09 -35.97 49.29
N PHE A 573 3.55 -35.87 48.07
CA PHE A 573 2.42 -35.04 47.64
C PHE A 573 2.45 -34.97 46.11
N TYR A 574 2.09 -36.09 45.49
CA TYR A 574 1.49 -36.12 44.16
C TYR A 574 0.60 -37.35 44.12
N ASN A 575 -0.69 -37.15 44.38
CA ASN A 575 -1.74 -38.00 43.85
C ASN A 575 -2.82 -37.05 43.32
N PRO A 576 -3.25 -37.19 42.06
CA PRO A 576 -4.20 -36.28 41.45
C PRO A 576 -5.63 -36.63 41.89
N MET A 577 -6.38 -35.60 42.24
CA MET A 577 -7.81 -35.49 41.95
C MET A 577 -8.03 -34.16 41.24
#